data_AF-A0A537WCW4-F1
#
_entry.id   AF-A0A537WCW4-F1
#
_cell.length_a   1.000
_cell.length_b   1.000
_cell.length_c   1.000
_cell.angle_alpha   90.00
_cell.angle_beta   90.00
_cell.angle_gamma   90.00
#
_symmetry.space_group_name_H-M   'P 1'
#
loop_
_entity.id
_entity.type
_entity.pdbx_description
1 polymer ?
#
loop_
_entity_poly.entity_id
_entity_poly.type
_entity_poly.pdbx_seq_one_letter_code
_entity_poly.pdbx_strand_id
1 'polypeptide(L)'
;MVGRASALLGVVAALAAYDTVHAHLWDASDWWDVAFIAGVLIPVSFALVWLVLPVWRARGLLPVGLALAVLTVVLHVAGWHTPENILKLFTVTLIGFWFLAYFETAAWVVLVALIIPWVDAYSVWKGPTKVIVTHHSRVFTTLSYAFPVPGEHTAANLGLPDLLFFSLFLAASVRFALRPAWTWLALTASFGGTIAIAVALQLGGLPALPLLSLGFLAPNADLLWQRLRQSH
;
A
#
# COMPACT_ATOMS: atom_id res chain seq x y z
N MET A 1 -8.16 16.09 17.76
CA MET A 1 -8.21 14.62 17.59
C MET A 1 -9.57 14.14 17.06
N VAL A 2 -10.70 14.69 17.51
CA VAL A 2 -12.05 14.31 17.06
C VAL A 2 -12.23 14.30 15.53
N GLY A 3 -11.78 15.35 14.82
CA GLY A 3 -11.94 15.42 13.36
C GLY A 3 -11.23 14.33 12.55
N ARG A 4 -10.06 13.83 12.99
CA ARG A 4 -9.33 12.76 12.28
C ARG A 4 -9.94 11.39 12.53
N ALA A 5 -10.42 11.14 13.75
CA ALA A 5 -11.13 9.90 14.07
C ALA A 5 -12.45 9.81 13.29
N SER A 6 -13.21 10.91 13.22
CA SER A 6 -14.42 10.99 12.40
C SER A 6 -14.11 10.80 10.91
N ALA A 7 -13.04 11.41 10.39
CA ALA A 7 -12.62 11.19 9.00
C ALA A 7 -12.21 9.73 8.74
N LEU A 8 -11.49 9.10 9.66
CA LEU A 8 -11.10 7.69 9.56
C LEU A 8 -12.34 6.78 9.48
N LEU A 9 -13.29 6.98 10.41
CA LEU A 9 -14.56 6.24 10.42
C LEU A 9 -15.37 6.48 9.14
N GLY A 10 -15.40 7.72 8.65
CA GLY A 10 -16.07 8.07 7.40
C GLY A 10 -15.47 7.35 6.18
N VAL A 11 -14.14 7.30 6.08
CA VAL A 11 -13.46 6.58 4.99
C VAL A 11 -13.68 5.06 5.09
N VAL A 12 -13.59 4.48 6.30
CA VAL A 12 -13.88 3.06 6.52
C VAL A 12 -15.32 2.73 6.13
N ALA A 13 -16.28 3.55 6.54
CA ALA A 13 -17.69 3.38 6.18
C ALA A 13 -17.92 3.51 4.67
N ALA A 14 -17.25 4.48 4.01
CA ALA A 14 -17.34 4.64 2.57
C ALA A 14 -16.77 3.43 1.81
N LEU A 15 -15.62 2.89 2.23
CA LEU A 15 -15.04 1.68 1.64
C LEU A 15 -15.91 0.46 1.87
N ALA A 16 -16.48 0.30 3.08
CA ALA A 16 -17.41 -0.79 3.37
C ALA A 16 -18.71 -0.70 2.55
N ALA A 17 -19.25 0.51 2.37
CA ALA A 17 -20.41 0.74 1.52
C ALA A 17 -20.10 0.52 0.03
N TYR A 18 -18.90 0.90 -0.42
CA TYR A 18 -18.45 0.60 -1.78
C TYR A 18 -18.35 -0.91 -2.00
N ASP A 19 -17.76 -1.64 -1.06
CA ASP A 19 -17.59 -3.09 -1.15
C ASP A 19 -18.94 -3.84 -1.23
N THR A 20 -20.02 -3.33 -0.63
CA THR A 20 -21.35 -3.94 -0.77
C THR A 20 -22.05 -3.60 -2.08
N VAL A 21 -21.76 -2.44 -2.67
CA VAL A 21 -22.47 -1.92 -3.85
C VAL A 21 -21.70 -2.16 -5.15
N HIS A 22 -20.37 -2.39 -5.12
CA HIS A 22 -19.53 -2.43 -6.32
C HIS A 22 -20.03 -3.37 -7.41
N ALA A 23 -20.53 -4.55 -7.03
CA ALA A 23 -21.06 -5.55 -7.96
C ALA A 23 -22.32 -5.11 -8.71
N HIS A 24 -23.00 -4.07 -8.24
CA HIS A 24 -24.19 -3.48 -8.88
C HIS A 24 -23.89 -2.13 -9.56
N LEU A 25 -22.62 -1.73 -9.60
CA LEU A 25 -22.19 -0.51 -10.29
C LEU A 25 -22.12 -0.74 -11.81
N TRP A 26 -21.56 0.25 -12.50
CA TRP A 26 -21.35 0.19 -13.94
C TRP A 26 -20.43 -0.96 -14.34
N ASP A 27 -20.68 -1.50 -15.52
CA ASP A 27 -19.77 -2.37 -16.28
C ASP A 27 -19.26 -1.52 -17.44
N ALA A 28 -18.16 -0.79 -17.21
CA ALA A 28 -17.62 0.20 -18.13
C ALA A 28 -16.45 -0.39 -18.94
N SER A 29 -15.66 0.45 -19.61
CA SER A 29 -14.44 0.00 -20.27
C SER A 29 -13.31 -0.19 -19.26
N ASP A 30 -12.39 -1.12 -19.54
CA ASP A 30 -11.19 -1.38 -18.71
C ASP A 30 -10.46 -0.10 -18.30
N TRP A 31 -10.36 0.88 -19.21
CA TRP A 31 -9.68 2.14 -18.94
C TRP A 31 -10.43 3.05 -17.96
N TRP A 32 -11.76 2.98 -17.95
CA TRP A 32 -12.57 3.69 -16.98
C TRP A 32 -12.43 3.08 -15.58
N ASP A 33 -12.39 1.75 -15.49
CA ASP A 33 -12.18 1.07 -14.22
C ASP A 33 -10.77 1.29 -13.68
N VAL A 34 -9.75 1.26 -14.55
CA VAL A 34 -8.39 1.67 -14.19
C VAL A 34 -8.37 3.11 -13.68
N ALA A 35 -9.02 4.05 -14.38
CA ALA A 35 -9.06 5.45 -13.96
C ALA A 35 -9.76 5.64 -12.61
N PHE A 36 -10.85 4.93 -12.36
CA PHE A 36 -11.57 4.96 -11.08
C PHE A 36 -10.74 4.35 -9.96
N ILE A 37 -10.15 3.16 -10.17
CA ILE A 37 -9.33 2.48 -9.17
C ILE A 37 -8.10 3.33 -8.84
N ALA A 38 -7.38 3.81 -9.85
CA ALA A 38 -6.17 4.62 -9.69
C ALA A 38 -6.46 6.01 -9.10
N GLY A 39 -7.53 6.66 -9.56
CA GLY A 39 -7.86 8.05 -9.23
C GLY A 39 -8.73 8.23 -7.99
N VAL A 40 -9.44 7.19 -7.56
CA VAL A 40 -10.40 7.27 -6.43
C VAL A 40 -10.11 6.18 -5.42
N LEU A 41 -10.22 4.90 -5.78
CA LEU A 41 -10.24 3.82 -4.80
C LEU A 41 -8.89 3.65 -4.07
N ILE A 42 -7.78 3.70 -4.80
CA ILE A 42 -6.42 3.65 -4.25
C ILE A 42 -6.18 4.87 -3.34
N PRO A 43 -6.38 6.13 -3.77
CA PRO A 43 -6.27 7.30 -2.90
C PRO A 43 -7.14 7.23 -1.65
N VAL A 44 -8.41 6.82 -1.77
CA VAL A 44 -9.33 6.71 -0.63
C VAL A 44 -8.84 5.65 0.36
N SER A 45 -8.37 4.50 -0.13
CA SER A 45 -7.82 3.43 0.72
C SER A 45 -6.56 3.89 1.44
N PHE A 46 -5.61 4.51 0.72
CA PHE A 46 -4.36 5.02 1.30
C PHE A 46 -4.54 6.31 2.12
N ALA A 47 -5.69 6.97 2.03
CA ALA A 47 -6.05 8.03 2.97
C ALA A 47 -6.19 7.48 4.40
N LEU A 48 -6.55 6.21 4.59
CA LEU A 48 -6.53 5.57 5.91
C LEU A 48 -5.13 5.59 6.52
N VAL A 49 -4.10 5.25 5.73
CA VAL A 49 -2.69 5.29 6.16
C VAL A 49 -2.26 6.72 6.51
N TRP A 50 -2.65 7.69 5.69
CA TRP A 50 -2.42 9.12 5.98
C TRP A 50 -3.08 9.58 7.27
N LEU A 51 -4.32 9.15 7.52
CA LEU A 51 -5.10 9.55 8.69
C LEU A 51 -4.50 9.00 9.98
N VAL A 52 -4.03 7.74 9.97
CA VAL A 52 -3.35 7.12 11.12
C VAL A 52 -1.90 7.52 11.28
N LEU A 53 -1.31 8.19 10.30
CA LEU A 53 0.09 8.62 10.31
C LEU A 53 0.60 9.20 11.65
N PRO A 54 -0.13 10.06 12.41
CA PRO A 54 0.34 10.60 13.69
C PRO A 54 0.70 9.54 14.75
N VAL A 55 0.15 8.33 14.64
CA VAL A 55 0.43 7.23 15.57
C VAL A 55 1.78 6.57 15.30
N TRP A 56 2.55 7.00 14.29
CA TRP A 56 3.85 6.41 13.97
C TRP A 56 4.85 6.43 15.13
N ARG A 57 4.72 7.37 16.09
CA ARG A 57 5.53 7.46 17.32
C ARG A 57 4.90 6.75 18.53
N ALA A 58 3.72 6.14 18.37
CA ALA A 58 3.03 5.50 19.48
C ALA A 58 3.85 4.31 20.01
N ARG A 59 3.76 4.07 21.31
CA ARG A 59 4.32 2.86 21.92
C ARG A 59 3.38 1.68 21.68
N GLY A 60 3.92 0.48 21.55
CA GLY A 60 3.11 -0.72 21.38
C GLY A 60 2.55 -0.95 19.97
N LEU A 61 3.14 -0.34 18.93
CA LEU A 61 2.75 -0.59 17.54
C LEU A 61 2.83 -2.07 17.15
N LEU A 62 3.87 -2.78 17.60
CA LEU A 62 4.05 -4.20 17.34
C LEU A 62 2.94 -5.07 17.96
N PRO A 63 2.68 -5.05 19.29
CA PRO A 63 1.62 -5.88 19.86
C PRO A 63 0.24 -5.55 19.29
N VAL A 64 -0.06 -4.28 18.99
CA VAL A 64 -1.32 -3.91 18.34
C VAL A 64 -1.37 -4.44 16.90
N GLY A 65 -0.29 -4.29 16.13
CA GLY A 65 -0.19 -4.84 14.78
C GLY A 65 -0.34 -6.37 14.76
N LEU A 66 0.27 -7.08 15.71
CA LEU A 66 0.12 -8.52 15.86
C LEU A 66 -1.30 -8.93 16.27
N ALA A 67 -1.96 -8.18 17.16
CA ALA A 67 -3.35 -8.42 17.51
C ALA A 67 -4.28 -8.24 16.29
N LEU A 68 -4.04 -7.20 15.47
CA LEU A 68 -4.77 -7.01 14.22
C LEU A 68 -4.45 -8.11 13.20
N ALA A 69 -3.22 -8.62 13.15
CA ALA A 69 -2.85 -9.74 12.29
C ALA A 69 -3.63 -11.01 12.67
N VAL A 70 -3.71 -11.32 13.97
CA VAL A 70 -4.52 -12.45 14.47
C VAL A 70 -5.99 -12.24 14.13
N LEU A 71 -6.52 -11.03 14.35
CA LEU A 71 -7.91 -10.72 14.02
C LEU A 71 -8.18 -10.82 12.51
N THR A 72 -7.23 -10.43 11.66
CA THR A 72 -7.29 -10.61 10.21
C THR A 72 -7.43 -12.08 9.85
N VAL A 73 -6.63 -12.96 10.47
CA VAL A 73 -6.72 -14.41 10.26
C VAL A 73 -8.08 -14.96 10.72
N VAL A 74 -8.59 -14.50 11.85
CA VAL A 74 -9.93 -14.90 12.35
C VAL A 74 -11.02 -14.50 11.36
N LEU A 75 -10.99 -13.26 10.84
CA LEU A 75 -11.96 -12.78 9.84
C LEU A 75 -11.85 -13.55 8.52
N HIS A 76 -10.63 -13.88 8.11
CA HIS A 76 -10.38 -14.70 6.92
C HIS A 76 -11.03 -16.08 7.05
N VAL A 77 -10.83 -16.76 8.18
CA VAL A 77 -11.44 -18.07 8.46
C VAL A 77 -12.97 -17.96 8.58
N ALA A 78 -13.49 -16.82 9.07
CA ALA A 78 -14.92 -16.55 9.13
C ALA A 78 -15.54 -16.17 7.77
N GLY A 79 -14.75 -15.97 6.72
CA GLY A 79 -15.21 -15.57 5.38
C GLY A 79 -15.64 -14.09 5.29
N TRP A 80 -15.21 -13.25 6.23
CA TRP A 80 -15.58 -11.83 6.27
C TRP A 80 -14.56 -10.98 5.50
N HIS A 81 -14.68 -10.96 4.17
CA HIS A 81 -13.68 -10.39 3.27
C HIS A 81 -13.47 -8.87 3.40
N THR A 82 -14.54 -8.08 3.52
CA THR A 82 -14.44 -6.60 3.65
C THR A 82 -13.64 -6.17 4.89
N PRO A 83 -14.00 -6.60 6.12
CA PRO A 83 -13.24 -6.20 7.30
C PRO A 83 -11.86 -6.85 7.32
N GLU A 84 -11.69 -8.07 6.79
CA GLU A 84 -10.37 -8.70 6.62
C GLU A 84 -9.45 -7.79 5.80
N ASN A 85 -9.90 -7.30 4.64
CA ASN A 85 -9.12 -6.48 3.74
C ASN A 85 -8.70 -5.15 4.41
N ILE A 86 -9.64 -4.46 5.06
CA ILE A 86 -9.35 -3.22 5.80
C ILE A 86 -8.35 -3.47 6.94
N LEU A 87 -8.50 -4.58 7.68
CA LEU A 87 -7.57 -4.92 8.75
C LEU A 87 -6.18 -5.28 8.25
N LYS A 88 -6.02 -5.91 7.07
CA LYS A 88 -4.71 -6.14 6.44
C LYS A 88 -3.97 -4.81 6.27
N LEU A 89 -4.65 -3.79 5.77
CA LEU A 89 -4.06 -2.46 5.57
C LEU A 89 -3.56 -1.87 6.90
N PHE A 90 -4.39 -1.88 7.95
CA PHE A 90 -3.98 -1.37 9.27
C PHE A 90 -2.85 -2.21 9.88
N THR A 91 -2.93 -3.53 9.80
CA THR A 91 -1.93 -4.46 10.30
C THR A 91 -0.56 -4.14 9.69
N VAL A 92 -0.48 -4.10 8.36
CA VAL A 92 0.77 -3.83 7.66
C VAL A 92 1.26 -2.40 7.91
N THR A 93 0.35 -1.43 8.00
CA THR A 93 0.69 -0.04 8.33
C THR A 93 1.36 0.09 9.70
N LEU A 94 0.80 -0.56 10.74
CA LEU A 94 1.39 -0.52 12.08
C LEU A 94 2.72 -1.25 12.15
N ILE A 95 2.86 -2.38 11.45
CA ILE A 95 4.14 -3.09 11.33
C ILE A 95 5.16 -2.22 10.60
N GLY A 96 4.78 -1.53 9.52
CA GLY A 96 5.65 -0.59 8.81
C GLY A 96 6.10 0.58 9.68
N PHE A 97 5.19 1.16 10.48
CA PHE A 97 5.53 2.23 11.43
C PHE A 97 6.45 1.73 12.55
N TRP A 98 6.24 0.52 13.04
CA TRP A 98 7.15 -0.12 14.00
C TRP A 98 8.52 -0.38 13.36
N PHE A 99 8.56 -0.89 12.13
CA PHE A 99 9.80 -1.18 11.42
C PHE A 99 10.61 0.10 11.15
N LEU A 100 9.94 1.24 10.91
CA LEU A 100 10.58 2.54 10.81
C LEU A 100 11.39 2.89 12.06
N ALA A 101 11.05 2.38 13.25
CA ALA A 101 11.77 2.65 14.49
C ALA A 101 13.27 2.33 14.38
N TYR A 102 13.62 1.28 13.63
CA TYR A 102 15.00 0.80 13.42
C TYR A 102 15.85 1.69 12.50
N PHE A 103 15.23 2.59 11.72
CA PHE A 103 15.96 3.45 10.80
C PHE A 103 16.53 4.65 11.54
N GLU A 104 17.84 4.66 11.77
CA GLU A 104 18.53 5.77 12.44
C GLU A 104 18.61 7.02 11.59
N THR A 105 18.86 6.86 10.29
CA THR A 105 19.08 7.96 9.33
C THR A 105 18.21 7.78 8.09
N ALA A 106 17.93 8.89 7.39
CA ALA A 106 17.22 8.85 6.13
C ALA A 106 17.99 8.08 5.03
N ALA A 107 19.33 8.02 5.14
CA ALA A 107 20.18 7.29 4.21
C ALA A 107 19.84 5.79 4.16
N TRP A 108 19.53 5.18 5.31
CA TRP A 108 19.07 3.79 5.36
C TRP A 108 17.77 3.58 4.57
N VAL A 109 16.82 4.52 4.68
CA VAL A 109 15.57 4.45 3.92
C VAL A 109 15.82 4.61 2.42
N VAL A 110 16.73 5.52 2.03
CA VAL A 110 17.14 5.69 0.63
C VAL A 110 17.79 4.43 0.08
N LEU A 111 18.71 3.81 0.82
CA LEU A 111 19.36 2.56 0.43
C LEU A 111 18.30 1.47 0.22
N VAL A 112 17.36 1.35 1.14
CA VAL A 112 16.23 0.42 1.03
C VAL A 112 15.39 0.71 -0.23
N ALA A 113 15.04 1.98 -0.49
CA ALA A 113 14.34 2.40 -1.70
C ALA A 113 15.12 2.18 -3.00
N LEU A 114 16.45 2.08 -2.94
CA LEU A 114 17.28 1.75 -4.11
C LEU A 114 17.40 0.25 -4.34
N ILE A 115 17.36 -0.57 -3.29
CA ILE A 115 17.53 -2.03 -3.40
C ILE A 115 16.21 -2.73 -3.76
N ILE A 116 15.12 -2.37 -3.10
CA ILE A 116 13.85 -3.08 -3.24
C ILE A 116 13.31 -3.12 -4.68
N PRO A 117 13.37 -2.05 -5.49
CA PRO A 117 12.97 -2.12 -6.90
C PRO A 117 13.57 -3.29 -7.67
N TRP A 118 14.84 -3.63 -7.39
CA TRP A 118 15.52 -4.75 -8.01
C TRP A 118 15.03 -6.08 -7.49
N VAL A 119 14.82 -6.20 -6.18
CA VAL A 119 14.27 -7.41 -5.55
C VAL A 119 12.86 -7.69 -6.10
N ASP A 120 12.06 -6.64 -6.25
CA ASP A 120 10.70 -6.72 -6.79
C ASP A 120 10.68 -7.10 -8.26
N ALA A 121 11.45 -6.40 -9.10
CA ALA A 121 11.56 -6.72 -10.52
C ALA A 121 12.10 -8.15 -10.73
N TYR A 122 13.09 -8.57 -9.95
CA TYR A 122 13.60 -9.94 -9.98
C TYR A 122 12.53 -10.94 -9.54
N SER A 123 11.78 -10.65 -8.47
CA SER A 123 10.69 -11.51 -7.98
C SER A 123 9.58 -11.67 -9.01
N VAL A 124 9.19 -10.61 -9.72
CA VAL A 124 8.15 -10.65 -10.76
C VAL A 124 8.65 -11.35 -12.03
N TRP A 125 9.89 -11.12 -12.46
CA TRP A 125 10.43 -11.66 -13.73
C TRP A 125 11.09 -13.04 -13.62
N LYS A 126 11.69 -13.36 -12.46
CA LYS A 126 12.46 -14.60 -12.20
C LYS A 126 12.05 -15.33 -10.93
N GLY A 127 11.24 -14.74 -10.07
CA GLY A 127 10.87 -15.32 -8.79
C GLY A 127 10.10 -16.64 -8.92
N PRO A 128 9.99 -17.37 -7.80
CA PRO A 128 9.34 -18.69 -7.74
C PRO A 128 7.83 -18.64 -8.03
N THR A 129 7.28 -17.53 -8.50
CA THR A 129 5.93 -17.40 -9.03
C THR A 129 5.72 -18.22 -10.31
N LYS A 130 6.70 -18.47 -11.19
CA LYS A 130 6.45 -19.39 -12.33
C LYS A 130 6.37 -20.87 -11.94
N VAL A 131 6.88 -21.25 -10.76
CA VAL A 131 6.90 -22.64 -10.26
C VAL A 131 5.87 -22.87 -9.13
N ILE A 132 5.51 -21.82 -8.37
CA ILE A 132 4.47 -21.86 -7.33
C ILE A 132 3.07 -21.58 -7.91
N VAL A 133 2.95 -20.84 -9.03
CA VAL A 133 1.68 -20.71 -9.79
C VAL A 133 1.21 -22.06 -10.32
N THR A 134 2.10 -23.03 -10.50
CA THR A 134 1.73 -24.39 -10.93
C THR A 134 1.22 -25.27 -9.79
N HIS A 135 1.39 -24.90 -8.50
CA HIS A 135 1.03 -25.79 -7.40
C HIS A 135 0.15 -25.20 -6.27
N HIS A 136 0.11 -23.88 -6.00
CA HIS A 136 -0.68 -23.35 -4.86
C HIS A 136 -1.30 -21.95 -5.11
N SER A 137 -2.27 -21.86 -6.03
CA SER A 137 -3.04 -20.63 -6.33
C SER A 137 -3.81 -20.01 -5.15
N ARG A 138 -3.94 -20.72 -4.01
CA ARG A 138 -4.71 -20.29 -2.84
C ARG A 138 -3.94 -19.37 -1.88
N VAL A 139 -2.61 -19.28 -1.97
CA VAL A 139 -1.78 -18.51 -1.01
C VAL A 139 -1.61 -17.03 -1.41
N PHE A 140 -1.65 -16.73 -2.71
CA PHE A 140 -1.45 -15.36 -3.23
C PHE A 140 -2.69 -14.44 -3.03
N THR A 141 -3.90 -14.98 -3.20
CA THR A 141 -5.15 -14.27 -2.86
C THR A 141 -5.32 -14.10 -1.36
N THR A 142 -4.74 -15.00 -0.56
CA THR A 142 -4.80 -14.90 0.91
C THR A 142 -3.90 -13.78 1.44
N LEU A 143 -2.80 -13.46 0.76
CA LEU A 143 -1.78 -12.50 1.21
C LEU A 143 -1.68 -11.23 0.33
N SER A 144 -2.83 -10.73 -0.15
CA SER A 144 -2.92 -9.44 -0.86
C SER A 144 -4.09 -8.61 -0.37
N TYR A 145 -4.04 -7.30 -0.64
CA TYR A 145 -5.14 -6.36 -0.44
C TYR A 145 -5.89 -6.18 -1.75
N ALA A 146 -7.19 -6.41 -1.73
CA ALA A 146 -8.04 -6.42 -2.90
C ALA A 146 -8.72 -5.06 -3.10
N PHE A 147 -8.71 -4.56 -4.32
CA PHE A 147 -9.46 -3.39 -4.77
C PHE A 147 -10.59 -3.89 -5.69
N PRO A 148 -11.85 -3.95 -5.20
CA PRO A 148 -12.97 -4.46 -5.98
C PRO A 148 -13.21 -3.60 -7.23
N VAL A 149 -13.26 -4.22 -8.40
CA VAL A 149 -13.55 -3.56 -9.67
C VAL A 149 -15.06 -3.30 -9.75
N PRO A 150 -15.52 -2.09 -10.14
CA PRO A 150 -16.95 -1.85 -10.36
C PRO A 150 -17.54 -2.83 -11.39
N GLY A 151 -18.74 -3.36 -11.14
CA GLY A 151 -19.46 -4.21 -12.10
C GLY A 151 -18.93 -5.65 -12.25
N GLU A 152 -17.71 -5.94 -11.78
CA GLU A 152 -17.11 -7.27 -11.83
C GLU A 152 -16.95 -7.93 -10.46
N HIS A 153 -16.76 -9.26 -10.47
CA HIS A 153 -16.32 -10.02 -9.30
C HIS A 153 -14.79 -10.17 -9.21
N THR A 154 -14.06 -9.50 -10.10
CA THR A 154 -12.60 -9.45 -10.12
C THR A 154 -12.11 -8.30 -9.24
N ALA A 155 -10.92 -8.45 -8.65
CA ALA A 155 -10.29 -7.39 -7.87
C ALA A 155 -8.86 -7.15 -8.34
N ALA A 156 -8.44 -5.89 -8.38
CA ALA A 156 -7.04 -5.54 -8.51
C ALA A 156 -6.35 -5.82 -7.17
N ASN A 157 -5.35 -6.70 -7.17
CA ASN A 157 -4.69 -7.14 -5.94
C ASN A 157 -3.33 -6.46 -5.78
N LEU A 158 -3.07 -5.96 -4.57
CA LEU A 158 -1.80 -5.36 -4.20
C LEU A 158 -1.11 -6.21 -3.11
N GLY A 159 0.19 -6.43 -3.24
CA GLY A 159 0.92 -7.28 -2.30
C GLY A 159 1.05 -6.64 -0.91
N LEU A 160 1.09 -7.47 0.14
CA LEU A 160 1.43 -6.97 1.49
C LEU A 160 2.78 -6.23 1.54
N PRO A 161 3.84 -6.64 0.79
CA PRO A 161 5.09 -5.87 0.74
C PRO A 161 4.90 -4.44 0.21
N ASP A 162 4.01 -4.24 -0.77
CA ASP A 162 3.73 -2.92 -1.34
C ASP A 162 3.10 -1.99 -0.30
N LEU A 163 2.15 -2.50 0.50
CA LEU A 163 1.55 -1.77 1.62
C LEU A 163 2.57 -1.45 2.71
N LEU A 164 3.49 -2.38 2.98
CA LEU A 164 4.55 -2.22 3.97
C LEU A 164 5.48 -1.08 3.54
N PHE A 165 5.93 -1.07 2.29
CA PHE A 165 6.82 -0.03 1.79
C PHE A 165 6.11 1.31 1.61
N PHE A 166 4.84 1.32 1.22
CA PHE A 166 4.04 2.54 1.20
C PHE A 166 3.99 3.19 2.59
N SER A 167 3.61 2.42 3.61
CA SER A 167 3.48 2.93 4.99
C SER A 167 4.85 3.32 5.57
N LEU A 168 5.90 2.54 5.30
CA LEU A 168 7.28 2.83 5.70
C LEU A 168 7.77 4.15 5.10
N PHE A 169 7.67 4.33 3.78
CA PHE A 169 8.14 5.54 3.09
C PHE A 169 7.34 6.77 3.50
N LEU A 170 6.02 6.64 3.64
CA LEU A 170 5.19 7.74 4.11
C LEU A 170 5.55 8.15 5.54
N ALA A 171 5.70 7.20 6.47
CA ALA A 171 6.10 7.50 7.83
C ALA A 171 7.54 8.02 7.91
N ALA A 172 8.46 7.51 7.07
CA ALA A 172 9.81 8.03 6.95
C ALA A 172 9.81 9.50 6.54
N SER A 173 8.93 9.91 5.63
CA SER A 173 8.79 11.31 5.24
C SER A 173 8.40 12.22 6.41
N VAL A 174 7.66 11.72 7.40
CA VAL A 174 7.34 12.48 8.62
C VAL A 174 8.49 12.42 9.63
N ARG A 175 9.02 11.22 9.91
CA ARG A 175 10.12 11.01 10.86
C ARG A 175 11.32 11.88 10.52
N PHE A 176 11.65 11.90 9.24
CA PHE A 176 12.75 12.65 8.69
C PHE A 176 12.29 13.98 8.10
N ALA A 177 11.19 14.60 8.55
CA ALA A 177 10.80 15.97 8.16
C ALA A 177 11.04 16.31 6.66
N LEU A 178 10.58 15.42 5.78
CA LEU A 178 10.62 15.57 4.32
C LEU A 178 9.31 16.23 3.85
N ARG A 179 8.73 15.80 2.72
CA ARG A 179 7.46 16.32 2.20
C ARG A 179 6.35 15.25 2.24
N PRO A 180 5.66 15.04 3.38
CA PRO A 180 4.67 13.98 3.51
C PRO A 180 3.53 14.04 2.49
N ALA A 181 2.96 15.22 2.25
CA ALA A 181 1.82 15.36 1.33
C ALA A 181 2.21 14.99 -0.11
N TRP A 182 3.34 15.51 -0.59
CA TRP A 182 3.86 15.17 -1.92
C TRP A 182 4.31 13.72 -2.03
N THR A 183 4.87 13.17 -0.95
CA THR A 183 5.22 11.75 -0.87
C THR A 183 3.96 10.89 -0.99
N TRP A 184 2.91 11.18 -0.22
CA TRP A 184 1.65 10.45 -0.29
C TRP A 184 1.03 10.49 -1.69
N LEU A 185 0.97 11.69 -2.31
CA LEU A 185 0.47 11.85 -3.67
C LEU A 185 1.28 11.01 -4.68
N ALA A 186 2.61 11.09 -4.62
CA ALA A 186 3.49 10.38 -5.55
C ALA A 186 3.46 8.85 -5.35
N LEU A 187 3.42 8.38 -4.09
CA LEU A 187 3.25 6.95 -3.78
C LEU A 187 1.89 6.44 -4.27
N THR A 188 0.82 7.19 -4.05
CA THR A 188 -0.53 6.80 -4.50
C THR A 188 -0.61 6.77 -6.03
N ALA A 189 -0.06 7.81 -6.68
CA ALA A 189 0.02 7.88 -8.14
C ALA A 189 0.90 6.78 -8.73
N SER A 190 1.94 6.31 -8.03
CA SER A 190 2.78 5.22 -8.50
C SER A 190 2.00 3.91 -8.69
N PHE A 191 1.08 3.57 -7.77
CA PHE A 191 0.25 2.38 -7.94
C PHE A 191 -0.74 2.51 -9.09
N GLY A 192 -1.36 3.68 -9.23
CA GLY A 192 -2.21 3.98 -10.38
C GLY A 192 -1.45 3.88 -11.71
N GLY A 193 -0.23 4.41 -11.75
CA GLY A 193 0.68 4.28 -12.89
C GLY A 193 1.06 2.83 -13.20
N THR A 194 1.39 2.03 -12.18
CA THR A 194 1.70 0.60 -12.35
C THR A 194 0.53 -0.15 -12.97
N ILE A 195 -0.70 0.07 -12.48
CA ILE A 195 -1.90 -0.57 -13.02
C ILE A 195 -2.16 -0.12 -14.46
N ALA A 196 -2.09 1.18 -14.74
CA ALA A 196 -2.29 1.71 -16.08
C ALA A 196 -1.29 1.14 -17.09
N ILE A 197 -0.01 1.01 -16.71
CA ILE A 197 1.02 0.39 -17.56
C ILE A 197 0.76 -1.11 -17.73
N ALA A 198 0.34 -1.81 -16.66
CA ALA A 198 0.04 -3.25 -16.73
C ALA A 198 -1.09 -3.53 -17.73
N VAL A 199 -2.17 -2.73 -17.67
CA VAL A 199 -3.30 -2.83 -18.60
C VAL A 199 -2.89 -2.42 -20.02
N ALA A 200 -2.16 -1.31 -20.18
CA ALA A 200 -1.68 -0.85 -21.49
C ALA A 200 -0.83 -1.89 -22.23
N LEU A 201 0.02 -2.60 -21.49
CA LEU A 201 0.94 -3.61 -22.02
C LEU A 201 0.37 -5.04 -21.97
N GLN A 202 -0.89 -5.20 -21.53
CA GLN A 202 -1.56 -6.51 -21.38
C GLN A 202 -0.76 -7.50 -20.54
N LEU A 203 -0.13 -7.01 -19.47
CA LEU A 203 0.68 -7.80 -18.55
C LEU A 203 -0.17 -8.25 -17.36
N GLY A 204 -0.07 -9.53 -17.00
CA GLY A 204 -0.76 -10.10 -15.82
C GLY A 204 -0.21 -9.61 -14.47
N GLY A 205 0.83 -8.77 -14.47
CA GLY A 205 1.42 -8.17 -13.27
C GLY A 205 2.68 -7.39 -13.60
N LEU A 206 2.90 -6.29 -12.88
CA LEU A 206 4.10 -5.47 -12.96
C LEU A 206 4.71 -5.27 -11.57
N PRO A 207 6.05 -5.18 -11.47
CA PRO A 207 6.70 -4.80 -10.22
C PRO A 207 6.26 -3.38 -9.83
N ALA A 208 5.61 -3.25 -8.67
CA ALA A 208 5.07 -1.99 -8.18
C ALA A 208 6.10 -1.17 -7.40
N LEU A 209 7.08 -1.85 -6.77
CA LEU A 209 8.06 -1.22 -5.90
C LEU A 209 9.06 -0.29 -6.62
N PRO A 210 9.40 -0.47 -7.92
CA PRO A 210 10.16 0.52 -8.67
C PRO A 210 9.48 1.89 -8.74
N LEU A 211 8.21 1.93 -9.16
CA LEU A 211 7.47 3.20 -9.23
C LEU A 211 7.20 3.75 -7.82
N LEU A 212 6.94 2.89 -6.84
CA LEU A 212 6.76 3.30 -5.45
C LEU A 212 8.02 3.96 -4.87
N SER A 213 9.20 3.38 -5.13
CA SER A 213 10.47 3.92 -4.66
C SER A 213 10.79 5.26 -5.34
N LEU A 214 10.49 5.40 -6.63
CA LEU A 214 10.55 6.70 -7.31
C LEU A 214 9.56 7.70 -6.70
N GLY A 215 8.35 7.26 -6.34
CA GLY A 215 7.35 8.07 -5.65
C GLY A 215 7.80 8.58 -4.29
N PHE A 216 8.69 7.86 -3.59
CA PHE A 216 9.34 8.36 -2.38
C PHE A 216 10.52 9.29 -2.68
N LEU A 217 11.42 8.89 -3.58
CA LEU A 217 12.69 9.60 -3.81
C LEU A 217 12.47 10.93 -4.54
N ALA A 218 11.64 10.96 -5.58
CA ALA A 218 11.45 12.14 -6.44
C ALA A 218 10.95 13.38 -5.69
N PRO A 219 9.85 13.34 -4.89
CA PRO A 219 9.37 14.53 -4.18
C PRO A 219 10.31 14.99 -3.06
N ASN A 220 11.26 14.16 -2.63
CA ASN A 220 12.14 14.43 -1.49
C ASN A 220 13.62 14.58 -1.88
N ALA A 221 13.95 14.53 -3.17
CA ALA A 221 15.33 14.42 -3.65
C ALA A 221 16.22 15.57 -3.15
N ASP A 222 15.70 16.79 -3.14
CA ASP A 222 16.40 18.00 -2.66
C ASP A 222 16.70 17.93 -1.15
N LEU A 223 15.74 17.55 -0.33
CA LEU A 223 15.88 17.44 1.12
C LEU A 223 16.79 16.28 1.52
N LEU A 224 16.69 15.16 0.81
CA LEU A 224 17.57 14.00 1.00
C LEU A 224 19.01 14.37 0.65
N TRP A 225 19.22 15.08 -0.47
CA TRP A 225 20.54 15.55 -0.90
C TRP A 225 21.19 16.50 0.11
N GLN A 226 20.43 17.49 0.60
CA GLN A 226 20.92 18.44 1.60
C GLN A 226 21.39 17.74 2.87
N ARG A 227 20.69 16.69 3.30
CA ARG A 227 21.07 15.94 4.51
C ARG A 227 22.25 15.03 4.34
N LEU A 228 22.34 14.35 3.20
CA LEU A 228 23.52 13.52 2.90
C LEU A 228 24.79 14.36 2.90
N ARG A 229 24.73 15.62 2.45
CA ARG A 229 25.85 16.56 2.53
C ARG A 229 26.21 17.03 3.93
N GLN A 230 25.25 17.06 4.86
CA GLN A 230 25.48 17.51 6.25
C GLN A 230 26.02 16.38 7.15
N SER A 231 25.93 15.14 6.71
CA SER A 231 26.44 13.95 7.43
C SER A 231 27.90 13.58 7.08
N HIS A 232 28.53 14.32 6.18
CA HIS A 232 29.96 14.25 5.85
C HIS A 232 30.67 15.51 6.36
#